data_AF-A0A512L9H1-F1
#
_entry.id   AF-A0A512L9H1-F1
#
_cell.length_a   1.000
_cell.length_b   1.000
_cell.length_c   1.000
_cell.angle_alpha   90.00
_cell.angle_beta   90.00
_cell.angle_gamma   90.00
#
_symmetry.space_group_name_H-M   'P 1'
#
loop_
_entity.id
_entity.type
_entity.pdbx_description
1 polymer ?
#
loop_
_entity_poly.entity_id
_entity_poly.type
_entity_poly.pdbx_seq_one_letter_code
_entity_poly.pdbx_strand_id
1 'polypeptide(L)'
;MEYPESVTVKNIESAFAGESMAYIKYMYFAKICRAAGDEASARVFEETAMQEVQHAFGHLDLLYPKTEMTAARCLEMAIEGETYEYTEMYPGFRHAAVEEGNHAAIVEIDEQIAESREHAARFQAILEKAAKRFAALAKVEEKHANHYRATLAQVTA
;
A
#
# COMPACT_ATOMS: atom_id res chain seq x y z
N MET A 1 3.65 13.07 -27.96
CA MET A 1 4.35 13.99 -27.05
C MET A 1 4.12 13.43 -25.65
N GLU A 2 5.12 12.80 -25.07
CA GLU A 2 5.14 12.54 -23.63
C GLU A 2 5.19 13.91 -22.94
N TYR A 3 4.29 14.14 -22.00
CA TYR A 3 4.38 15.30 -21.12
C TYR A 3 5.59 15.07 -20.20
N PRO A 4 6.45 16.09 -19.98
CA PRO A 4 7.54 15.94 -19.04
C PRO A 4 6.96 15.67 -17.66
N GLU A 5 7.43 14.60 -17.06
CA GLU A 5 7.07 14.16 -15.71
C GLU A 5 7.26 15.33 -14.73
N SER A 6 6.24 15.59 -13.89
CA SER A 6 6.23 16.77 -13.01
C SER A 6 7.37 16.70 -11.99
N VAL A 7 8.29 17.66 -12.03
CA VAL A 7 9.38 17.78 -11.05
C VAL A 7 8.83 17.88 -9.62
N THR A 8 7.70 18.56 -9.44
CA THR A 8 7.03 18.64 -8.14
C THR A 8 6.56 17.27 -7.65
N VAL A 9 6.00 16.43 -8.53
CA VAL A 9 5.57 15.07 -8.17
C VAL A 9 6.77 14.23 -7.73
N LYS A 10 7.88 14.27 -8.50
CA LYS A 10 9.13 13.58 -8.11
C LYS A 10 9.67 14.02 -6.76
N ASN A 11 9.59 15.32 -6.47
CA ASN A 11 10.02 15.85 -5.17
C ASN A 11 9.14 15.34 -4.03
N ILE A 12 7.82 15.21 -4.25
CA ILE A 12 6.89 14.68 -3.26
C ILE A 12 7.13 13.17 -3.05
N GLU A 13 7.35 12.39 -4.11
CA GLU A 13 7.72 10.97 -4.00
C GLU A 13 9.04 10.80 -3.24
N SER A 14 10.03 11.64 -3.54
CA SER A 14 11.32 11.65 -2.84
C SER A 14 11.17 12.01 -1.36
N ALA A 15 10.30 12.98 -1.03
CA ALA A 15 9.99 13.33 0.35
C ALA A 15 9.30 12.17 1.07
N PHE A 16 8.27 11.56 0.46
CA PHE A 16 7.60 10.37 1.01
C PHE A 16 8.58 9.22 1.29
N ALA A 17 9.50 8.92 0.37
CA ALA A 17 10.55 7.93 0.59
C ALA A 17 11.48 8.34 1.75
N GLY A 18 11.84 9.63 1.82
CA GLY A 18 12.62 10.23 2.91
C GLY A 18 11.98 10.01 4.28
N GLU A 19 10.71 10.38 4.44
CA GLU A 19 9.97 10.23 5.69
C GLU A 19 9.77 8.77 6.09
N SER A 20 9.51 7.89 5.11
CA SER A 20 9.40 6.44 5.34
C SER A 20 10.71 5.84 5.87
N MET A 21 11.84 6.25 5.30
CA MET A 21 13.17 5.87 5.79
C MET A 21 13.48 6.48 7.17
N ALA A 22 13.06 7.71 7.44
CA ALA A 22 13.27 8.37 8.73
C ALA A 22 12.52 7.64 9.86
N TYR A 23 11.25 7.29 9.64
CA TYR A 23 10.44 6.50 10.56
C TYR A 23 11.18 5.23 11.02
N ILE A 24 11.59 4.37 10.09
CA ILE A 24 12.18 3.08 10.44
C ILE A 24 13.55 3.24 11.10
N LYS A 25 14.34 4.26 10.70
CA LYS A 25 15.62 4.59 11.35
C LYS A 25 15.43 5.04 12.79
N TYR A 26 14.49 5.93 13.06
CA TYR A 26 14.24 6.41 14.42
C TYR A 26 13.70 5.31 15.33
N MET A 27 12.82 4.43 14.83
CA MET A 27 12.41 3.24 15.58
C MET A 27 13.60 2.32 15.90
N TYR A 28 14.53 2.16 14.96
CA TYR A 28 15.77 1.42 15.22
C TYR A 28 16.69 2.10 16.24
N PHE A 29 16.83 3.43 16.18
CA PHE A 29 17.61 4.20 17.15
C PHE A 29 16.99 4.13 18.54
N ALA A 30 15.66 4.19 18.65
CA ALA A 30 14.95 4.00 19.90
C ALA A 30 15.27 2.64 20.54
N LYS A 31 15.27 1.57 19.73
CA LYS A 31 15.67 0.22 20.18
C LYS A 31 17.09 0.22 20.74
N ILE A 32 18.04 0.89 20.08
CA ILE A 32 19.44 1.01 20.55
C ILE A 32 19.51 1.78 21.88
N CYS A 33 18.88 2.96 21.96
CA CYS A 33 18.85 3.77 23.17
C CYS A 33 18.26 3.00 24.36
N ARG A 34 17.16 2.28 24.13
CA ARG A 34 16.52 1.43 25.15
C ARG A 34 17.45 0.33 25.65
N ALA A 35 18.17 -0.34 24.74
CA ALA A 35 19.13 -1.36 25.11
C ALA A 35 20.31 -0.81 25.93
N ALA A 36 20.64 0.48 25.75
CA ALA A 36 21.66 1.20 26.52
C ALA A 36 21.14 1.78 27.85
N GLY A 37 19.85 1.63 28.17
CA GLY A 37 19.21 2.20 29.35
C GLY A 37 18.83 3.68 29.23
N ASP A 38 18.98 4.28 28.05
CA ASP A 38 18.54 5.65 27.77
C ASP A 38 17.08 5.68 27.28
N GLU A 39 16.19 5.54 28.25
CA GLU A 39 14.73 5.60 28.05
C GLU A 39 14.24 6.96 27.58
N ALA A 40 14.95 8.05 27.89
CA ALA A 40 14.53 9.40 27.50
C ALA A 40 14.72 9.60 26.00
N SER A 41 15.91 9.29 25.47
CA SER A 41 16.18 9.39 24.03
C SER A 41 15.34 8.39 23.23
N ALA A 42 15.12 7.18 23.76
CA ALA A 42 14.26 6.19 23.10
C ALA A 42 12.85 6.73 22.86
N ARG A 43 12.23 7.36 23.87
CA ARG A 43 10.90 7.98 23.73
C ARG A 43 10.89 9.12 22.71
N VAL A 44 11.91 9.98 22.71
CA VAL A 44 12.00 11.09 21.74
C VAL A 44 12.08 10.56 20.31
N PHE A 45 12.87 9.50 20.06
CA PHE A 45 12.93 8.87 18.74
C PHE A 45 11.60 8.23 18.34
N GLU A 46 10.94 7.51 19.24
CA GLU A 46 9.62 6.91 18.98
C GLU A 46 8.57 7.98 18.65
N GLU A 47 8.50 9.05 19.44
CA GLU A 47 7.59 10.17 19.22
C GLU A 47 7.87 10.88 17.89
N THR A 48 9.14 11.10 17.55
CA THR A 48 9.53 11.72 16.28
C THR A 48 9.19 10.81 15.11
N ALA A 49 9.42 9.49 15.21
CA ALA A 49 9.04 8.54 14.18
C ALA A 49 7.54 8.61 13.88
N MET A 50 6.69 8.71 14.90
CA MET A 50 5.25 8.87 14.70
C MET A 50 4.88 10.16 13.98
N GLN A 51 5.66 11.24 14.14
CA GLN A 51 5.46 12.48 13.39
C GLN A 51 5.84 12.30 11.91
N GLU A 52 6.91 11.57 11.60
CA GLU A 52 7.28 11.29 10.20
C GLU A 52 6.20 10.49 9.46
N VAL A 53 5.46 9.63 10.15
CA VAL A 53 4.27 8.97 9.58
C VAL A 53 3.22 10.00 9.16
N GLN A 54 3.01 11.06 9.94
CA GLN A 54 2.06 12.13 9.58
C GLN A 54 2.56 12.95 8.38
N HIS A 55 3.87 13.22 8.30
CA HIS A 55 4.48 13.88 7.14
C HIS A 55 4.31 13.02 5.87
N ALA A 56 4.64 11.73 5.96
CA ALA A 56 4.44 10.77 4.88
C ALA A 56 2.97 10.72 4.40
N PHE A 57 2.00 10.70 5.33
CA PHE A 57 0.58 10.77 4.96
C PHE A 57 0.19 12.07 4.26
N GLY A 58 0.77 13.20 4.67
CA GLY A 58 0.59 14.48 3.96
C GLY A 58 1.09 14.43 2.52
N HIS A 59 2.22 13.77 2.26
CA HIS A 59 2.73 13.57 0.90
C HIS A 59 1.86 12.59 0.10
N LEU A 60 1.41 11.49 0.71
CA LEU A 60 0.52 10.53 0.07
C LEU A 60 -0.84 11.14 -0.28
N ASP A 61 -1.39 12.05 0.53
CA ASP A 61 -2.63 12.76 0.21
C ASP A 61 -2.51 13.62 -1.06
N LEU A 62 -1.29 14.07 -1.41
CA LEU A 62 -1.00 14.81 -2.65
C LEU A 62 -0.78 13.89 -3.85
N LEU A 63 -0.13 12.74 -3.64
CA LEU A 63 0.14 11.75 -4.69
C LEU A 63 -1.09 10.91 -5.05
N TYR A 64 -1.93 10.63 -4.05
CA TYR A 64 -3.09 9.76 -4.14
C TYR A 64 -4.33 10.47 -3.60
N PRO A 65 -4.91 11.41 -4.36
CA PRO A 65 -6.07 12.18 -3.91
C PRO A 65 -7.21 11.26 -3.45
N LYS A 66 -7.78 11.54 -2.27
CA LYS A 66 -8.87 10.73 -1.67
C LYS A 66 -10.09 10.56 -2.57
N THR A 67 -10.32 11.50 -3.48
CA THR A 67 -11.40 11.43 -4.48
C THR A 67 -11.21 10.31 -5.50
N GLU A 68 -9.98 9.82 -5.67
CA GLU A 68 -9.60 8.77 -6.61
C GLU A 68 -9.31 7.42 -5.89
N MET A 69 -9.11 7.46 -4.58
CA MET A 69 -8.73 6.29 -3.77
C MET A 69 -9.94 5.58 -3.16
N THR A 70 -10.58 4.71 -3.95
CA THR A 70 -11.53 3.73 -3.41
C THR A 70 -10.79 2.55 -2.78
N ALA A 71 -11.44 1.82 -1.86
CA ALA A 71 -10.86 0.61 -1.29
C ALA A 71 -10.48 -0.44 -2.36
N ALA A 72 -11.24 -0.52 -3.46
CA ALA A 72 -10.90 -1.37 -4.59
C ALA A 72 -9.62 -0.89 -5.28
N ARG A 73 -9.49 0.42 -5.54
CA ARG A 73 -8.28 0.99 -6.16
C ARG A 73 -7.04 0.80 -5.29
N CYS A 74 -7.15 0.97 -3.97
CA CYS A 74 -6.04 0.71 -3.05
C CYS A 74 -5.60 -0.76 -3.09
N LEU A 75 -6.54 -1.72 -3.18
CA LEU A 75 -6.22 -3.14 -3.32
C LEU A 75 -5.56 -3.44 -4.67
N GLU A 76 -6.05 -2.86 -5.76
CA GLU A 76 -5.44 -3.01 -7.09
C GLU A 76 -3.99 -2.52 -7.09
N MET A 77 -3.73 -1.34 -6.52
CA MET A 77 -2.37 -0.79 -6.41
C MET A 77 -1.46 -1.67 -5.55
N ALA A 78 -1.97 -2.21 -4.43
CA ALA A 78 -1.21 -3.15 -3.61
C ALA A 78 -0.88 -4.44 -4.38
N ILE A 79 -1.83 -4.99 -5.14
CA ILE A 79 -1.61 -6.17 -6.00
C ILE A 79 -0.55 -5.86 -7.07
N GLU A 80 -0.65 -4.70 -7.72
CA GLU A 80 0.31 -4.24 -8.73
C GLU A 80 1.73 -4.16 -8.14
N GLY A 81 1.88 -3.53 -6.96
CA GLY A 81 3.16 -3.41 -6.25
C GLY A 81 3.75 -4.76 -5.88
N GLU A 82 3.01 -5.57 -5.12
CA GLU A 82 3.45 -6.90 -4.67
C GLU A 82 3.78 -7.81 -5.87
N THR A 83 3.01 -7.72 -6.96
CA THR A 83 3.29 -8.47 -8.20
C THR A 83 4.61 -8.06 -8.81
N TYR A 84 4.84 -6.75 -8.96
CA TYR A 84 6.10 -6.24 -9.47
C TYR A 84 7.30 -6.70 -8.61
N GLU A 85 7.13 -6.71 -7.29
CA GLU A 85 8.14 -7.19 -6.37
C GLU A 85 8.55 -8.64 -6.65
N TYR A 86 7.59 -9.57 -6.67
CA TYR A 86 7.92 -11.00 -6.83
C TYR A 86 8.17 -11.45 -8.28
N THR A 87 7.74 -10.69 -9.30
CA THR A 87 7.97 -11.06 -10.71
C THR A 87 9.17 -10.37 -11.35
N GLU A 88 9.51 -9.15 -10.92
CA GLU A 88 10.54 -8.33 -11.57
C GLU A 88 11.64 -7.88 -10.60
N MET A 89 11.28 -7.13 -9.56
CA MET A 89 12.25 -6.43 -8.71
C MET A 89 13.15 -7.40 -7.94
N TYR A 90 12.56 -8.27 -7.13
CA TYR A 90 13.33 -9.21 -6.33
C TYR A 90 14.04 -10.28 -7.16
N PRO A 91 13.47 -10.84 -8.24
CA PRO A 91 14.23 -11.68 -9.16
C PRO A 91 15.48 -10.98 -9.73
N GLY A 92 15.38 -9.70 -10.09
CA GLY A 92 16.52 -8.89 -10.52
C GLY A 92 17.58 -8.73 -9.42
N PHE A 93 17.16 -8.38 -8.20
CA PHE A 93 18.08 -8.24 -7.06
C PHE A 93 18.75 -9.56 -6.68
N ARG A 94 17.98 -10.65 -6.72
CA ARG A 94 18.48 -12.00 -6.46
C ARG A 94 19.55 -12.38 -7.47
N HIS A 95 19.34 -12.08 -8.75
CA HIS A 95 20.33 -12.35 -9.78
C HIS A 95 21.66 -11.63 -9.49
N ALA A 96 21.61 -10.33 -9.17
CA ALA A 96 22.79 -9.57 -8.78
C ALA A 96 23.48 -10.17 -7.53
N ALA A 97 22.71 -10.55 -6.50
CA ALA A 97 23.26 -11.18 -5.30
C ALA A 97 23.96 -12.52 -5.58
N VAL A 98 23.47 -13.30 -6.56
CA VAL A 98 24.12 -14.52 -7.04
C VAL A 98 25.44 -14.21 -7.75
N GLU A 99 25.46 -13.20 -8.64
CA GLU A 99 26.67 -12.77 -9.35
C GLU A 99 27.76 -12.30 -8.38
N GLU A 100 27.37 -11.65 -7.29
CA GLU A 100 28.28 -11.16 -6.24
C GLU A 100 28.66 -12.24 -5.20
N GLY A 101 28.01 -13.42 -5.22
CA GLY A 101 28.22 -14.47 -4.22
C GLY A 101 27.71 -14.11 -2.82
N ASN A 102 26.78 -13.17 -2.71
CA ASN A 102 26.21 -12.72 -1.43
C ASN A 102 25.07 -13.63 -0.97
N HIS A 103 25.44 -14.76 -0.36
CA HIS A 103 24.47 -15.77 0.09
C HIS A 103 23.42 -15.26 1.10
N ALA A 104 23.79 -14.32 1.96
CA ALA A 104 22.85 -13.77 2.95
C ALA A 104 21.73 -12.97 2.24
N ALA A 105 22.10 -12.15 1.25
CA ALA A 105 21.13 -11.41 0.45
C ALA A 105 20.22 -12.35 -0.37
N ILE A 106 20.76 -13.44 -0.92
CA ILE A 106 19.97 -14.42 -1.68
C ILE A 106 18.85 -15.01 -0.80
N VAL A 107 19.18 -15.42 0.43
CA VAL A 107 18.20 -16.01 1.35
C VAL A 107 17.09 -15.02 1.70
N GLU A 108 17.46 -13.80 2.09
CA GLU A 108 16.49 -12.74 2.40
C GLU A 108 15.58 -12.43 1.20
N ILE A 109 16.16 -12.31 0.00
CA ILE A 109 15.39 -12.00 -1.21
C ILE A 109 14.47 -13.18 -1.60
N ASP A 110 14.91 -14.43 -1.40
CA ASP A 110 14.06 -15.61 -1.64
C ASP A 110 12.83 -15.63 -0.71
N GLU A 111 13.01 -15.23 0.55
CA GLU A 111 11.91 -15.07 1.51
C GLU A 111 10.95 -13.95 1.08
N GLN A 112 11.48 -12.79 0.68
CA GLN A 112 10.67 -11.66 0.22
C GLN A 112 9.89 -11.97 -1.07
N ILE A 113 10.46 -12.72 -2.02
CA ILE A 113 9.72 -13.21 -3.21
C ILE A 113 8.52 -14.06 -2.81
N ALA A 114 8.71 -14.96 -1.83
CA ALA A 114 7.63 -15.83 -1.36
C ALA A 114 6.54 -15.01 -0.66
N GLU A 115 6.94 -14.09 0.22
CA GLU A 115 6.02 -13.25 0.99
C GLU A 115 5.22 -12.30 0.09
N SER A 116 5.85 -11.59 -0.85
CA SER A 116 5.13 -10.69 -1.76
C SER A 116 4.12 -11.44 -2.64
N ARG A 117 4.42 -12.70 -3.03
CA ARG A 117 3.46 -13.57 -3.73
C ARG A 117 2.25 -13.90 -2.84
N GLU A 118 2.46 -14.18 -1.56
CA GLU A 118 1.37 -14.43 -0.62
C GLU A 118 0.52 -13.18 -0.39
N HIS A 119 1.15 -12.01 -0.28
CA HIS A 119 0.47 -10.72 -0.16
C HIS A 119 -0.42 -10.43 -1.37
N ALA A 120 0.12 -10.52 -2.59
CA ALA A 120 -0.65 -10.33 -3.82
C ALA A 120 -1.87 -11.26 -3.88
N ALA A 121 -1.69 -12.55 -3.54
CA ALA A 121 -2.79 -13.51 -3.50
C ALA A 121 -3.87 -13.15 -2.47
N ARG A 122 -3.46 -12.68 -1.28
CA ARG A 122 -4.39 -12.25 -0.22
C ARG A 122 -5.18 -11.00 -0.64
N PHE A 123 -4.52 -9.99 -1.20
CA PHE A 123 -5.20 -8.78 -1.67
C PHE A 123 -6.19 -9.09 -2.81
N GLN A 124 -5.79 -9.94 -3.76
CA GLN A 124 -6.65 -10.41 -4.85
C GLN A 124 -7.90 -11.10 -4.31
N ALA A 125 -7.75 -12.01 -3.34
CA ALA A 125 -8.89 -12.70 -2.74
C ALA A 125 -9.88 -11.75 -2.03
N ILE A 126 -9.36 -10.70 -1.37
CA ILE A 126 -10.18 -9.67 -0.73
C ILE A 126 -10.95 -8.87 -1.80
N LEU A 127 -10.27 -8.44 -2.87
CA LEU A 127 -10.87 -7.67 -3.95
C LEU A 127 -12.01 -8.44 -4.64
N GLU A 128 -11.79 -9.71 -4.96
CA GLU A 128 -12.81 -10.57 -5.56
C GLU A 128 -14.04 -10.77 -4.66
N LYS A 129 -13.81 -10.93 -3.34
CA LYS A 129 -14.89 -11.05 -2.37
C LYS A 129 -15.70 -9.76 -2.30
N ALA A 130 -15.05 -8.60 -2.33
CA ALA A 130 -15.71 -7.31 -2.36
C ALA A 130 -16.55 -7.14 -3.64
N ALA A 131 -15.99 -7.46 -4.81
CA ALA A 131 -16.69 -7.40 -6.10
C ALA A 131 -17.95 -8.26 -6.12
N LYS A 132 -17.87 -9.51 -5.63
CA LYS A 132 -19.04 -10.40 -5.50
C LYS A 132 -20.12 -9.83 -4.57
N ARG A 133 -19.73 -9.22 -3.45
CA ARG A 133 -20.65 -8.57 -2.52
C ARG A 133 -21.37 -7.37 -3.15
N PHE A 134 -20.63 -6.52 -3.87
CA PHE A 134 -21.23 -5.38 -4.58
C PHE A 134 -22.19 -5.82 -5.68
N ALA A 135 -21.82 -6.84 -6.47
CA ALA A 135 -22.72 -7.40 -7.49
C ALA A 135 -24.02 -7.97 -6.88
N ALA A 136 -23.95 -8.60 -5.71
CA ALA A 136 -25.12 -9.09 -5.00
C ALA A 136 -26.02 -7.94 -4.51
N LEU A 137 -25.42 -6.89 -3.93
CA LEU A 137 -26.16 -5.71 -3.46
C LEU A 137 -26.83 -4.97 -4.63
N ALA A 138 -26.14 -4.79 -5.75
CA ALA A 138 -26.69 -4.12 -6.94
C ALA A 138 -27.97 -4.82 -7.44
N LYS A 139 -27.98 -6.16 -7.46
CA LYS A 139 -29.17 -6.94 -7.83
C LYS A 139 -30.33 -6.77 -6.84
N VAL A 140 -30.04 -6.65 -5.54
CA VAL A 140 -31.05 -6.39 -4.52
C VAL A 140 -31.66 -5.00 -4.70
N GLU A 141 -30.82 -3.98 -4.91
CA GLU A 141 -31.29 -2.61 -5.15
C GLU A 141 -32.07 -2.46 -6.46
N GLU A 142 -31.66 -3.15 -7.53
CA GLU A 142 -32.42 -3.21 -8.77
C GLU A 142 -33.82 -3.82 -8.54
N LYS A 143 -33.89 -4.89 -7.75
CA LYS A 143 -35.18 -5.51 -7.37
C LYS A 143 -36.06 -4.55 -6.58
N HIS A 144 -35.49 -3.81 -5.62
CA HIS A 144 -36.23 -2.79 -4.88
C HIS A 144 -36.74 -1.68 -5.80
N ALA A 145 -35.89 -1.14 -6.67
CA ALA A 145 -36.26 -0.09 -7.62
C ALA A 145 -37.38 -0.55 -8.56
N ASN A 146 -37.31 -1.78 -9.07
CA ASN A 146 -38.36 -2.36 -9.91
C ASN A 146 -39.67 -2.57 -9.14
N HIS A 147 -39.61 -2.98 -7.87
CA HIS A 147 -40.79 -3.11 -7.03
C HIS A 147 -41.47 -1.75 -6.78
N TYR A 148 -40.69 -0.70 -6.49
CA TYR A 148 -41.24 0.66 -6.35
C TYR A 148 -41.89 1.17 -7.64
N ARG A 149 -41.24 0.95 -8.79
CA ARG A 149 -41.82 1.31 -10.11
C ARG A 149 -43.13 0.58 -10.37
N ALA A 150 -43.20 -0.71 -10.09
CA ALA A 150 -44.41 -1.51 -10.27
C ALA A 150 -45.55 -1.03 -9.35
N THR A 151 -45.23 -0.73 -8.09
CA THR A 151 -46.22 -0.22 -7.13
C THR A 151 -46.71 1.17 -7.54
N LEU A 152 -45.81 2.07 -7.95
CA LEU A 152 -46.19 3.40 -8.43
C LEU A 152 -47.15 3.30 -9.63
N ALA A 153 -46.84 2.44 -10.61
CA ALA A 153 -47.69 2.22 -11.78
C ALA A 153 -49.10 1.75 -11.43
N GLN A 154 -49.27 0.94 -10.37
CA GLN A 154 -50.58 0.48 -9.90
C GLN A 154 -51.39 1.58 -9.21
N VAL A 155 -50.74 2.54 -8.55
CA VAL A 155 -51.40 3.63 -7.82
C VAL A 155 -51.76 4.80 -8.75
N THR A 156 -51.05 4.95 -9.87
CA THR A 156 -51.29 6.01 -10.87
C THR A 156 -52.17 5.59 -12.05
N ALA A 157 -52.62 4.33 -12.09
CA ALA A 157 -53.55 3.80 -13.09
C ALA A 157 -55.00 3.97 -12.65
#